data_AF-A0A1F5BWK5-F1
#
_entry.id   AF-A0A1F5BWK5-F1
#
_cell.length_a   1.000
_cell.length_b   1.000
_cell.length_c   1.000
_cell.angle_alpha   90.00
_cell.angle_beta   90.00
_cell.angle_gamma   90.00
#
_symmetry.space_group_name_H-M   'P 1'
#
loop_
_entity.id
_entity.type
_entity.pdbx_description
1 polymer ?
#
loop_
_entity_poly.entity_id
_entity_poly.type
_entity_poly.pdbx_seq_one_letter_code
_entity_poly.pdbx_strand_id
1 'polypeptide(L)'
;MRETYLVILNSIKNNLRLKIVLIVYIAVTIMCVLGITIALYFFLIAPEMKTGLPDKSKLELYLGLIMYSTCFISLGINLNSLAFQSMTKEKSRGNIESLLATPLEAKSIWIAKSIAIFIPGLILGEVLTLITLIAVNYIYFVPEIGFIFNPWLAVSSFLAAPLIYLCLSLLIHFIGLTGKPATGNIIVQIFLPVMISLMINLAVRNILDITSWSFTLANLGIAVLIAIIVIFLLPRLTRERIVLSR
;
A
#
# COMPACT_ATOMS: atom_id res chain seq x y z
N MET A 1 14.53 14.69 16.36
CA MET A 1 14.41 13.27 15.97
C MET A 1 13.85 12.38 17.08
N ARG A 2 14.37 12.43 18.33
CA ARG A 2 13.85 11.61 19.45
C ARG A 2 12.35 11.81 19.69
N GLU A 3 11.88 13.05 19.65
CA GLU A 3 10.47 13.36 19.88
C GLU A 3 9.56 12.85 18.75
N THR A 4 9.96 13.01 17.49
CA THR A 4 9.27 12.46 16.31
C THR A 4 9.12 10.95 16.40
N TYR A 5 10.17 10.25 16.84
CA TYR A 5 10.15 8.80 17.04
C TYR A 5 9.15 8.37 18.12
N LEU A 6 9.08 9.10 19.24
CA LEU A 6 8.09 8.84 20.29
C LEU A 6 6.65 9.02 19.78
N VAL A 7 6.41 10.02 18.92
CA VAL A 7 5.11 10.21 18.27
C VAL A 7 4.77 9.03 17.36
N ILE A 8 5.74 8.51 16.59
CA ILE A 8 5.55 7.32 15.75
C ILE A 8 5.15 6.13 16.60
N LEU A 9 5.95 5.78 17.62
CA LEU A 9 5.68 4.63 18.48
C LEU A 9 4.33 4.72 19.18
N ASN A 10 3.99 5.90 19.73
CA ASN A 10 2.72 6.09 20.39
C ASN A 10 1.54 5.98 19.41
N SER A 11 1.70 6.49 18.18
CA SER A 11 0.68 6.40 17.13
C SER A 11 0.49 4.96 16.66
N ILE A 12 1.56 4.20 16.46
CA ILE A 12 1.51 2.76 16.15
C ILE A 12 0.77 2.02 17.27
N LYS A 13 1.17 2.25 18.53
CA LYS A 13 0.52 1.62 19.70
C LYS A 13 -0.96 1.97 19.79
N ASN A 14 -1.34 3.22 19.50
CA ASN A 14 -2.72 3.65 19.50
C ASN A 14 -3.54 2.96 18.39
N ASN A 15 -2.96 2.82 17.19
CA ASN A 15 -3.60 2.10 16.08
C ASN A 15 -3.78 0.61 16.39
N LEU A 16 -2.75 -0.05 16.94
CA LEU A 16 -2.81 -1.46 17.33
C LEU A 16 -3.81 -1.73 18.47
N ARG A 17 -4.12 -0.72 19.29
CA ARG A 17 -5.15 -0.83 20.35
C ARG A 17 -6.57 -0.90 19.79
N LEU A 18 -6.80 -0.53 18.54
CA LEU A 18 -8.09 -0.66 17.87
C LEU A 18 -8.32 -2.12 17.43
N LYS A 19 -8.44 -3.03 18.41
CA LYS A 19 -8.47 -4.49 18.20
C LYS A 19 -9.50 -4.92 17.15
N ILE A 20 -10.72 -4.39 17.20
CA ILE A 20 -11.79 -4.74 16.26
C ILE A 20 -11.41 -4.32 14.84
N VAL A 21 -10.93 -3.08 14.64
CA VAL A 21 -10.52 -2.58 13.33
C VAL A 21 -9.37 -3.42 12.78
N LEU A 22 -8.40 -3.76 13.63
CA LEU A 22 -7.24 -4.56 13.25
C LEU A 22 -7.63 -5.99 12.83
N ILE A 23 -8.51 -6.65 13.58
CA ILE A 23 -9.01 -8.00 13.24
C ILE A 23 -9.75 -7.95 11.90
N VAL A 24 -10.67 -7.00 11.73
CA VAL A 24 -11.43 -6.85 10.47
C VAL A 24 -10.49 -6.57 9.31
N TYR A 25 -9.51 -5.68 9.48
CA TYR A 25 -8.49 -5.38 8.48
C TYR A 25 -7.72 -6.64 8.05
N ILE A 26 -7.19 -7.42 8.99
CA ILE A 26 -6.42 -8.62 8.68
C ILE A 26 -7.31 -9.65 7.97
N ALA A 27 -8.52 -9.88 8.48
CA ALA A 27 -9.47 -10.83 7.89
C ALA A 27 -9.84 -10.46 6.44
N VAL A 28 -10.18 -9.19 6.19
CA VAL A 28 -10.52 -8.71 4.85
C VAL A 28 -9.31 -8.78 3.92
N THR A 29 -8.11 -8.44 4.41
CA THR A 29 -6.88 -8.53 3.62
C THR A 29 -6.61 -9.96 3.18
N ILE A 30 -6.65 -10.93 4.11
CA ILE A 30 -6.46 -12.35 3.81
C ILE A 30 -7.52 -12.83 2.82
N MET A 31 -8.79 -12.47 3.03
CA MET A 31 -9.88 -12.84 2.14
C MET A 31 -9.66 -12.33 0.70
N CYS A 32 -9.26 -11.07 0.54
CA CYS A 32 -8.99 -10.49 -0.78
C CYS A 32 -7.76 -11.12 -1.45
N VAL A 33 -6.68 -11.33 -0.71
CA VAL A 33 -5.44 -11.93 -1.23
C VAL A 33 -5.68 -13.38 -1.68
N LEU A 34 -6.37 -14.17 -0.85
CA LEU A 34 -6.75 -15.55 -1.21
C LEU A 34 -7.69 -15.55 -2.41
N GLY A 35 -8.71 -14.69 -2.42
CA GLY A 35 -9.67 -14.60 -3.51
C GLY A 35 -9.00 -14.33 -4.86
N ILE A 36 -8.07 -13.36 -4.91
CA ILE A 36 -7.35 -13.05 -6.15
C ILE A 36 -6.39 -14.16 -6.55
N THR A 37 -5.65 -14.72 -5.59
CA THR A 37 -4.70 -15.81 -5.87
C THR A 37 -5.42 -17.03 -6.45
N ILE A 38 -6.56 -17.41 -5.85
CA ILE A 38 -7.41 -18.51 -6.33
C ILE A 38 -8.01 -18.19 -7.70
N ALA A 39 -8.53 -16.98 -7.90
CA ALA A 39 -9.10 -16.59 -9.18
C ALA A 39 -8.06 -16.64 -10.31
N LEU A 40 -6.89 -16.02 -10.12
CA LEU A 40 -5.82 -16.02 -11.12
C LEU A 40 -5.26 -17.44 -11.34
N TYR A 41 -5.25 -18.28 -10.31
CA TYR A 41 -4.91 -19.68 -10.48
C TYR A 41 -5.88 -20.41 -11.42
N PHE A 42 -7.18 -20.38 -11.12
CA PHE A 42 -8.17 -21.13 -11.92
C PHE A 42 -8.31 -20.60 -13.34
N PHE A 43 -8.23 -19.27 -13.53
CA PHE A 43 -8.45 -18.66 -14.83
C PHE A 43 -7.21 -18.57 -15.72
N LEU A 44 -6.00 -18.51 -15.16
CA LEU A 44 -4.78 -18.25 -15.95
C LEU A 44 -3.72 -19.35 -15.77
N ILE A 45 -3.37 -19.70 -14.53
CA ILE A 45 -2.28 -20.66 -14.27
C ILE A 45 -2.69 -22.09 -14.62
N ALA A 46 -3.82 -22.59 -14.09
CA ALA A 46 -4.25 -23.97 -14.30
C ALA A 46 -4.50 -24.32 -15.79
N PRO A 47 -5.07 -23.42 -16.62
CA PRO A 47 -5.16 -23.66 -18.06
C PRO A 47 -3.79 -23.74 -18.74
N GLU A 48 -2.84 -22.86 -18.41
CA GLU A 48 -1.52 -22.84 -19.04
C GLU A 48 -0.70 -24.08 -18.67
N MET A 49 -0.78 -24.54 -17.42
CA MET A 49 -0.10 -25.78 -16.98
C MET A 49 -0.61 -27.04 -17.70
N LYS A 50 -1.91 -27.07 -18.07
CA LYS A 50 -2.51 -28.22 -18.76
C LYS A 50 -2.13 -28.34 -20.24
N THR A 51 -1.45 -27.36 -20.81
CA THR A 51 -1.06 -27.36 -22.24
C THR A 51 0.07 -28.34 -22.58
N GLY A 52 0.70 -28.97 -21.58
CA GLY A 52 1.78 -29.96 -21.75
C GLY A 52 3.17 -29.35 -22.06
N LEU A 53 3.20 -28.11 -22.59
CA LEU A 53 4.39 -27.28 -22.76
C LEU A 53 4.12 -25.89 -22.16
N PRO A 54 4.09 -25.76 -20.82
CA PRO A 54 3.80 -24.51 -20.15
C PRO A 54 4.83 -23.43 -20.52
N ASP A 55 4.34 -22.27 -20.99
CA ASP A 55 5.16 -21.11 -21.29
C ASP A 55 5.59 -20.40 -19.99
N LYS A 56 6.88 -20.50 -19.67
CA LYS A 56 7.46 -19.91 -18.46
C LYS A 56 7.26 -18.39 -18.40
N SER A 57 7.31 -17.69 -19.54
CA SER A 57 7.17 -16.23 -19.57
C SER A 57 5.77 -15.78 -19.15
N LYS A 58 4.72 -16.51 -19.55
CA LYS A 58 3.35 -16.18 -19.13
C LYS A 58 3.11 -16.50 -17.66
N LEU A 59 3.68 -17.60 -17.16
CA LEU A 59 3.58 -17.98 -15.76
C LEU A 59 4.30 -16.97 -14.86
N GLU A 60 5.45 -16.44 -15.31
CA GLU A 60 6.12 -15.30 -14.66
C GLU A 60 5.21 -14.07 -14.58
N LEU A 61 4.53 -13.72 -15.68
CA LEU A 61 3.59 -12.61 -15.71
C LEU A 61 2.43 -12.82 -14.71
N TYR A 62 1.84 -14.02 -14.67
CA TYR A 62 0.74 -14.32 -13.74
C TYR A 62 1.18 -14.31 -12.28
N LEU A 63 2.36 -14.86 -11.98
CA LEU A 63 2.96 -14.77 -10.65
C LEU A 63 3.22 -13.31 -10.25
N GLY A 64 3.76 -12.53 -11.17
CA GLY A 64 3.99 -11.10 -11.00
C GLY A 64 2.72 -10.34 -10.65
N LEU A 65 1.62 -10.65 -11.36
CA LEU A 65 0.33 -10.03 -11.11
C LEU A 65 -0.24 -10.36 -9.73
N ILE A 66 -0.11 -11.63 -9.31
CA ILE A 66 -0.50 -12.08 -7.98
C ILE A 66 0.31 -11.37 -6.90
N MET A 67 1.63 -11.33 -7.03
CA MET A 67 2.53 -10.68 -6.07
C MET A 67 2.23 -9.19 -5.94
N TYR A 68 2.17 -8.48 -7.07
CA TYR A 68 1.92 -7.04 -7.10
C TYR A 68 0.55 -6.70 -6.51
N SER A 69 -0.50 -7.43 -6.89
CA SER A 69 -1.85 -7.24 -6.36
C SER A 69 -1.92 -7.53 -4.86
N THR A 70 -1.23 -8.58 -4.39
CA THR A 70 -1.16 -8.93 -2.96
C THR A 70 -0.57 -7.79 -2.13
N CYS A 71 0.55 -7.23 -2.57
CA CYS A 71 1.18 -6.10 -1.89
C CYS A 71 0.27 -4.87 -1.91
N PHE A 72 -0.29 -4.53 -3.08
CA PHE A 72 -1.15 -3.36 -3.25
C PHE A 72 -2.40 -3.42 -2.38
N ILE A 73 -3.06 -4.58 -2.33
CA ILE A 73 -4.27 -4.78 -1.53
C ILE A 73 -3.96 -4.66 -0.05
N SER A 74 -2.89 -5.30 0.40
CA SER A 74 -2.51 -5.31 1.82
C SER A 74 -2.21 -3.89 2.33
N LEU A 75 -1.43 -3.13 1.57
CA LEU A 75 -1.12 -1.72 1.88
C LEU A 75 -2.34 -0.81 1.74
N GLY A 76 -3.13 -1.01 0.69
CA GLY A 76 -4.30 -0.19 0.42
C GLY A 76 -5.41 -0.35 1.44
N ILE A 77 -5.74 -1.57 1.86
CA ILE A 77 -6.73 -1.83 2.91
C ILE A 77 -6.24 -1.25 4.24
N ASN A 78 -4.94 -1.38 4.56
CA ASN A 78 -4.37 -0.79 5.77
C ASN A 78 -4.57 0.73 5.81
N LEU A 79 -4.24 1.43 4.73
CA LEU A 79 -4.43 2.89 4.67
C LEU A 79 -5.91 3.27 4.71
N ASN A 80 -6.79 2.56 4.00
CA ASN A 80 -8.23 2.82 4.02
C ASN A 80 -8.85 2.62 5.41
N SER A 81 -8.42 1.60 6.15
CA SER A 81 -8.98 1.28 7.47
C SER A 81 -8.45 2.18 8.58
N LEU A 82 -7.15 2.50 8.58
CA LEU A 82 -6.51 3.18 9.70
C LEU A 82 -6.32 4.69 9.49
N ALA A 83 -6.07 5.17 8.26
CA ALA A 83 -5.70 6.58 8.03
C ALA A 83 -6.83 7.53 8.43
N PHE A 84 -8.05 7.26 8.00
CA PHE A 84 -9.19 8.11 8.32
C PHE A 84 -9.61 8.03 9.79
N GLN A 85 -9.69 6.82 10.33
CA GLN A 85 -10.18 6.57 11.69
C GLN A 85 -9.25 7.17 12.75
N SER A 86 -7.93 6.98 12.58
CA SER A 86 -6.94 7.55 13.50
C SER A 86 -6.94 9.08 13.45
N MET A 87 -6.94 9.65 12.24
CA MET A 87 -6.93 11.10 12.05
C MET A 87 -8.20 11.77 12.59
N THR A 88 -9.38 11.22 12.26
CA THR A 88 -10.66 11.77 12.71
C THR A 88 -10.76 11.74 14.24
N LYS A 89 -10.38 10.63 14.86
CA LYS A 89 -10.40 10.48 16.32
C LYS A 89 -9.43 11.41 17.03
N GLU A 90 -8.25 11.64 16.46
CA GLU A 90 -7.26 12.53 17.05
C GLU A 90 -7.63 14.00 16.90
N LYS A 91 -8.17 14.40 15.74
CA LYS A 91 -8.65 15.77 15.49
C LYS A 91 -9.91 16.09 16.30
N SER A 92 -10.84 15.14 16.45
CA SER A 92 -12.05 15.34 17.26
C SER A 92 -11.77 15.46 18.76
N ARG A 93 -10.64 14.89 19.23
CA ARG A 93 -10.24 14.91 20.65
C ARG A 93 -9.32 16.07 21.01
N GLY A 94 -8.92 16.91 20.05
CA GLY A 94 -7.96 17.97 20.31
C GLY A 94 -6.51 17.49 20.45
N ASN A 95 -6.22 16.22 20.12
CA ASN A 95 -4.89 15.64 20.34
C ASN A 95 -3.85 16.26 19.41
N ILE A 96 -4.25 16.62 18.18
CA ILE A 96 -3.36 17.24 17.20
C ILE A 96 -2.99 18.66 17.67
N GLU A 97 -3.96 19.41 18.19
CA GLU A 97 -3.77 20.75 18.76
C GLU A 97 -2.88 20.70 20.01
N SER A 98 -3.08 19.70 20.87
CA SER A 98 -2.20 19.46 22.02
C SER A 98 -0.76 19.18 21.59
N LEU A 99 -0.54 18.38 20.54
CA LEU A 99 0.79 18.14 19.99
C LEU A 99 1.40 19.39 19.36
N LEU A 100 0.60 20.24 18.72
CA LEU A 100 1.07 21.50 18.13
C LEU A 100 1.40 22.58 19.19
N ALA A 101 0.90 22.44 20.41
CA ALA A 101 1.26 23.30 21.55
C ALA A 101 2.63 22.93 22.17
N THR A 102 3.19 21.78 21.82
CA THR A 102 4.55 21.37 22.21
C THR A 102 5.60 21.97 21.25
N PRO A 103 6.91 21.91 21.53
CA PRO A 103 7.93 22.43 20.61
C PRO A 103 8.03 21.67 19.26
N LEU A 104 7.16 20.68 19.01
CA LEU A 104 7.11 19.94 17.76
C LEU A 104 6.71 20.80 16.56
N GLU A 105 7.40 20.61 15.45
CA GLU A 105 7.02 21.17 14.16
C GLU A 105 5.85 20.42 13.52
N ALA A 106 4.98 21.14 12.80
CA ALA A 106 3.87 20.55 12.06
C ALA A 106 4.34 19.47 11.06
N LYS A 107 5.49 19.70 10.41
CA LYS A 107 6.13 18.74 9.50
C LYS A 107 6.51 17.44 10.23
N SER A 108 7.06 17.54 11.44
CA SER A 108 7.43 16.36 12.24
C SER A 108 6.20 15.54 12.64
N ILE A 109 5.10 16.18 13.02
CA ILE A 109 3.84 15.50 13.35
C ILE A 109 3.27 14.81 12.10
N TRP A 110 3.24 15.50 10.97
CA TRP A 110 2.75 14.97 9.69
C TRP A 110 3.52 13.73 9.25
N ILE A 111 4.86 13.78 9.24
CA ILE A 111 5.71 12.64 8.88
C ILE A 111 5.49 11.49 9.88
N ALA A 112 5.48 11.79 11.18
CA ALA A 112 5.31 10.77 12.21
C ALA A 112 4.00 10.00 12.06
N LYS A 113 2.90 10.71 11.81
CA LYS A 113 1.57 10.09 11.63
C LYS A 113 1.50 9.25 10.35
N SER A 114 2.04 9.77 9.25
CA SER A 114 2.08 9.04 7.97
C SER A 114 2.86 7.74 8.06
N ILE A 115 4.04 7.78 8.71
CA ILE A 115 4.90 6.60 8.92
C ILE A 115 4.26 5.60 9.88
N ALA A 116 3.62 6.08 10.95
CA ALA A 116 3.00 5.22 11.95
C ALA A 116 1.86 4.34 11.39
N ILE A 117 1.21 4.79 10.31
CA ILE A 117 0.18 4.00 9.62
C ILE A 117 0.80 3.14 8.53
N PHE A 118 1.82 3.65 7.84
CA PHE A 118 2.50 2.93 6.77
C PHE A 118 3.24 1.68 7.26
N ILE A 119 4.00 1.75 8.37
CA ILE A 119 4.87 0.66 8.83
C ILE A 119 4.09 -0.65 9.08
N PRO A 120 2.98 -0.68 9.85
CA PRO A 120 2.25 -1.92 10.06
C PRO A 120 1.71 -2.53 8.76
N GLY A 121 1.25 -1.68 7.83
CA GLY A 121 0.78 -2.12 6.52
C GLY A 121 1.90 -2.65 5.64
N LEU A 122 3.09 -2.03 5.69
CA LEU A 122 4.29 -2.49 5.00
C LEU A 122 4.65 -3.89 5.47
N ILE A 123 4.77 -4.10 6.78
CA ILE A 123 5.12 -5.41 7.34
C ILE A 123 4.10 -6.46 6.88
N LEU A 124 2.80 -6.18 6.98
CA LEU A 124 1.80 -7.15 6.55
C LEU A 124 1.85 -7.41 5.04
N GLY A 125 1.96 -6.37 4.22
CA GLY A 125 1.99 -6.48 2.77
C GLY A 125 3.20 -7.23 2.25
N GLU A 126 4.38 -6.94 2.77
CA GLU A 126 5.62 -7.63 2.43
C GLU A 126 5.56 -9.12 2.83
N VAL A 127 5.11 -9.40 4.06
CA VAL A 127 4.98 -10.78 4.57
C VAL A 127 3.97 -11.58 3.75
N LEU A 128 2.79 -11.01 3.47
CA LEU A 128 1.78 -11.70 2.66
C LEU A 128 2.26 -11.92 1.22
N THR A 129 2.94 -10.94 0.63
CA THR A 129 3.49 -11.07 -0.73
C THR A 129 4.56 -12.16 -0.80
N LEU A 130 5.43 -12.23 0.21
CA LEU A 130 6.44 -13.29 0.33
C LEU A 130 5.80 -14.67 0.52
N ILE A 131 4.80 -14.78 1.39
CA ILE A 131 4.03 -16.03 1.59
C ILE A 131 3.38 -16.45 0.28
N THR A 132 2.75 -15.54 -0.45
CA THR A 132 2.10 -15.86 -1.72
C THR A 132 3.10 -16.27 -2.80
N LEU A 133 4.26 -15.60 -2.90
CA LEU A 133 5.34 -16.00 -3.81
C LEU A 133 5.78 -17.44 -3.56
N ILE A 134 6.02 -17.79 -2.29
CA ILE A 134 6.46 -19.13 -1.89
C ILE A 134 5.34 -20.15 -2.13
N ALA A 135 4.13 -19.86 -1.67
CA ALA A 135 2.99 -20.77 -1.77
C ALA A 135 2.66 -21.09 -3.24
N VAL A 136 2.56 -20.08 -4.11
CA VAL A 136 2.24 -20.29 -5.52
C VAL A 136 3.34 -21.11 -6.22
N ASN A 137 4.61 -20.79 -5.95
CA ASN A 137 5.72 -21.55 -6.52
C ASN A 137 5.72 -23.01 -6.08
N TYR A 138 5.71 -23.29 -4.78
CA TYR A 138 5.84 -24.66 -4.28
C TYR A 138 4.62 -25.53 -4.55
N ILE A 139 3.41 -24.95 -4.51
CA ILE A 139 2.18 -25.72 -4.71
C ILE A 139 1.93 -25.98 -6.21
N TYR A 140 2.21 -25.00 -7.08
CA TYR A 140 1.77 -25.06 -8.48
C TYR A 140 2.87 -25.14 -9.53
N PHE A 141 4.07 -24.59 -9.28
CA PHE A 141 5.14 -24.53 -10.30
C PHE A 141 6.23 -25.56 -10.09
N VAL A 142 6.74 -25.70 -8.88
CA VAL A 142 7.84 -26.62 -8.54
C VAL A 142 7.59 -28.07 -8.99
N PRO A 143 6.38 -28.64 -8.88
CA PRO A 143 6.13 -30.02 -9.30
C PRO A 143 6.39 -30.31 -10.79
N GLU A 144 6.24 -29.31 -11.67
CA GLU A 144 6.28 -29.52 -13.12
C GLU A 144 7.40 -28.74 -13.83
N ILE A 145 7.66 -27.50 -13.42
CA ILE A 145 8.53 -26.54 -14.15
C ILE A 145 9.68 -25.96 -13.31
N GLY A 146 9.67 -26.20 -12.00
CA GLY A 146 10.63 -25.64 -11.05
C GLY A 146 10.21 -24.28 -10.49
N PHE A 147 11.11 -23.67 -9.70
CA PHE A 147 10.86 -22.38 -9.06
C PHE A 147 11.01 -21.23 -10.07
N ILE A 148 9.99 -20.38 -10.16
CA ILE A 148 9.94 -19.19 -11.00
C ILE A 148 10.21 -17.96 -10.15
N PHE A 149 11.20 -17.16 -10.57
CA PHE A 149 11.50 -15.88 -9.97
C PHE A 149 12.13 -14.93 -10.98
N ASN A 150 11.61 -13.72 -11.01
CA ASN A 150 12.14 -12.64 -11.85
C ASN A 150 12.44 -11.41 -10.97
N PRO A 151 13.66 -10.86 -11.00
CA PRO A 151 14.05 -9.72 -10.16
C PRO A 151 13.15 -8.49 -10.32
N TRP A 152 12.65 -8.22 -11.52
CA TRP A 152 11.80 -7.04 -11.77
C TRP A 152 10.43 -7.15 -11.11
N LEU A 153 9.92 -8.38 -10.96
CA LEU A 153 8.70 -8.66 -10.21
C LEU A 153 8.88 -8.34 -8.73
N ALA A 154 10.02 -8.74 -8.18
CA ALA A 154 10.38 -8.47 -6.79
C ALA A 154 10.52 -6.97 -6.55
N VAL A 155 11.21 -6.23 -7.42
CA VAL A 155 11.34 -4.77 -7.30
C VAL A 155 9.99 -4.08 -7.43
N SER A 156 9.15 -4.48 -8.38
CA SER A 156 7.82 -3.88 -8.54
C SER A 156 6.91 -4.12 -7.33
N SER A 157 6.95 -5.33 -6.76
CA SER A 157 6.05 -5.74 -5.67
C SER A 157 6.55 -5.31 -4.29
N PHE A 158 7.84 -5.48 -3.99
CA PHE A 158 8.42 -5.24 -2.67
C PHE A 158 9.05 -3.84 -2.51
N LEU A 159 9.20 -3.08 -3.60
CA LEU A 159 9.74 -1.72 -3.52
C LEU A 159 8.79 -0.68 -4.14
N ALA A 160 8.40 -0.85 -5.41
CA ALA A 160 7.63 0.17 -6.10
C ALA A 160 6.22 0.34 -5.49
N ALA A 161 5.51 -0.76 -5.23
CA ALA A 161 4.20 -0.73 -4.58
C ALA A 161 4.23 -0.09 -3.17
N PRO A 162 5.12 -0.49 -2.25
CA PRO A 162 5.35 0.21 -0.99
C PRO A 162 5.64 1.70 -1.14
N LEU A 163 6.49 2.07 -2.09
CA LEU A 163 6.88 3.47 -2.29
C LEU A 163 5.69 4.34 -2.73
N ILE A 164 4.86 3.83 -3.63
CA ILE A 164 3.60 4.49 -4.03
C ILE A 164 2.74 4.75 -2.79
N TYR A 165 2.56 3.74 -1.94
CA TYR A 165 1.73 3.87 -0.74
C TYR A 165 2.36 4.73 0.36
N LEU A 166 3.68 4.80 0.45
CA LEU A 166 4.37 5.75 1.32
C LEU A 166 4.08 7.18 0.89
N CYS A 167 4.26 7.49 -0.40
CA CYS A 167 3.96 8.80 -0.97
C CYS A 167 2.48 9.16 -0.82
N LEU A 168 1.59 8.17 -1.06
CA LEU A 168 0.16 8.35 -0.87
C LEU A 168 -0.19 8.61 0.61
N SER A 169 0.39 7.86 1.54
CA SER A 169 0.19 8.07 2.98
C SER A 169 0.56 9.49 3.40
N LEU A 170 1.70 9.98 2.92
CA LEU A 170 2.15 11.36 3.12
C LEU A 170 1.12 12.37 2.57
N LEU A 171 0.61 12.17 1.34
CA LEU A 171 -0.39 13.04 0.74
C LEU A 171 -1.72 13.05 1.50
N ILE A 172 -2.21 11.88 1.90
CA ILE A 172 -3.50 11.76 2.60
C ILE A 172 -3.45 12.43 3.97
N HIS A 173 -2.37 12.21 4.73
CA HIS A 173 -2.21 12.86 6.02
C HIS A 173 -2.02 14.36 5.87
N PHE A 174 -1.36 14.81 4.81
CA PHE A 174 -1.24 16.24 4.52
C PHE A 174 -2.63 16.86 4.31
N ILE A 175 -3.47 16.26 3.46
CA ILE A 175 -4.82 16.74 3.17
C ILE A 175 -5.73 16.62 4.39
N GLY A 176 -5.63 15.54 5.15
CA GLY A 176 -6.42 15.32 6.37
C GLY A 176 -6.07 16.29 7.51
N LEU A 177 -4.80 16.68 7.61
CA LEU A 177 -4.34 17.67 8.60
C LEU A 177 -4.69 19.10 8.19
N THR A 178 -4.52 19.47 6.92
CA THR A 178 -4.75 20.84 6.43
C THR A 178 -6.20 21.14 6.01
N GLY A 179 -7.00 20.09 5.83
CA GLY A 179 -8.42 20.15 5.47
C GLY A 179 -9.23 19.17 6.32
N LYS A 180 -10.24 18.54 5.71
CA LYS A 180 -11.08 17.55 6.40
C LYS A 180 -10.50 16.15 6.25
N PRO A 181 -10.42 15.33 7.32
CA PRO A 181 -9.99 13.94 7.24
C PRO A 181 -10.78 13.13 6.19
N ALA A 182 -12.08 13.44 6.02
CA ALA A 182 -12.94 12.78 5.05
C ALA A 182 -12.47 12.95 3.60
N THR A 183 -11.92 14.12 3.24
CA THR A 183 -11.40 14.37 1.89
C THR A 183 -10.18 13.50 1.59
N GLY A 184 -9.27 13.36 2.57
CA GLY A 184 -8.13 12.45 2.47
C GLY A 184 -8.58 10.99 2.29
N ASN A 185 -9.64 10.57 2.99
CA ASN A 185 -10.20 9.23 2.90
C ASN A 185 -10.72 8.89 1.50
N ILE A 186 -11.46 9.81 0.86
CA ILE A 186 -12.00 9.63 -0.48
C ILE A 186 -10.88 9.34 -1.50
N ILE A 187 -9.73 10.01 -1.36
CA ILE A 187 -8.58 9.79 -2.23
C ILE A 187 -8.08 8.34 -2.12
N VAL A 188 -7.94 7.80 -0.90
CA VAL A 188 -7.48 6.42 -0.68
C VAL A 188 -8.47 5.39 -1.22
N GLN A 189 -9.76 5.66 -1.04
CA GLN A 189 -10.84 4.78 -1.46
C GLN A 189 -10.92 4.64 -2.98
N ILE A 190 -10.66 5.73 -3.71
CA ILE A 190 -10.62 5.72 -5.18
C ILE A 190 -9.29 5.14 -5.67
N PHE A 191 -8.18 5.43 -4.99
CA PHE A 191 -6.84 5.07 -5.44
C PHE A 191 -6.64 3.55 -5.58
N LEU A 192 -7.02 2.78 -4.55
CA LEU A 192 -6.85 1.32 -4.55
C LEU A 192 -7.51 0.61 -5.75
N PRO A 193 -8.84 0.75 -6.00
CA PRO A 193 -9.49 0.07 -7.11
C PRO A 193 -9.02 0.58 -8.47
N VAL A 194 -8.73 1.88 -8.60
CA VAL A 194 -8.21 2.46 -9.86
C VAL A 194 -6.86 1.87 -10.20
N MET A 195 -5.93 1.84 -9.24
CA MET A 195 -4.58 1.33 -9.48
C MET A 195 -4.56 -0.16 -9.79
N ILE A 196 -5.30 -0.98 -9.03
CA ILE A 196 -5.37 -2.42 -9.27
C ILE A 196 -6.00 -2.70 -10.63
N SER A 197 -7.13 -2.05 -10.95
CA SER A 197 -7.81 -2.25 -12.23
C SER A 197 -6.92 -1.84 -13.41
N LEU A 198 -6.25 -0.68 -13.30
CA LEU A 198 -5.33 -0.19 -14.33
C LEU A 198 -4.20 -1.20 -14.56
N MET A 199 -3.54 -1.67 -13.50
CA MET A 199 -2.37 -2.54 -13.62
C MET A 199 -2.74 -3.93 -14.12
N ILE A 200 -3.87 -4.50 -13.69
CA ILE A 200 -4.39 -5.76 -14.23
C ILE A 200 -4.71 -5.61 -15.72
N ASN A 201 -5.39 -4.53 -16.13
CA ASN A 201 -5.72 -4.32 -17.54
C ASN A 201 -4.49 -4.13 -18.42
N LEU A 202 -3.49 -3.39 -17.95
CA LEU A 202 -2.25 -3.15 -18.70
C LEU A 202 -1.43 -4.44 -18.87
N ALA A 203 -1.39 -5.30 -17.85
CA ALA A 203 -0.74 -6.60 -17.90
C ALA A 203 -1.47 -7.57 -18.83
N VAL A 204 -2.80 -7.72 -18.68
CA VAL A 204 -3.60 -8.67 -19.47
C VAL A 204 -3.66 -8.29 -20.95
N ARG A 205 -3.64 -6.99 -21.27
CA ARG A 205 -3.65 -6.52 -22.67
C ARG A 205 -2.26 -6.48 -23.32
N ASN A 206 -1.22 -6.99 -22.65
CA ASN A 206 0.17 -6.97 -23.12
C ASN A 206 0.69 -5.56 -23.50
N ILE A 207 0.17 -4.51 -22.86
CA ILE A 207 0.62 -3.13 -23.10
C ILE A 207 1.87 -2.84 -22.27
N LEU A 208 1.87 -3.27 -21.00
CA LEU A 208 3.02 -3.22 -20.11
C LEU A 208 3.18 -4.56 -19.44
N ASP A 209 4.29 -5.22 -19.74
CA ASP A 209 4.67 -6.48 -19.11
C ASP A 209 5.19 -6.21 -17.69
N ILE A 210 4.60 -6.86 -16.69
CA ILE A 210 4.97 -6.75 -15.29
C ILE A 210 6.40 -7.24 -15.01
N THR A 211 6.92 -8.13 -15.85
CA THR A 211 8.29 -8.64 -15.79
C THR A 211 9.32 -7.65 -16.35
N SER A 212 8.87 -6.54 -16.94
CA SER A 212 9.73 -5.57 -17.61
C SER A 212 10.17 -4.41 -16.71
N TRP A 213 11.32 -3.83 -17.05
CA TRP A 213 11.78 -2.56 -16.49
C TRP A 213 10.76 -1.43 -16.70
N SER A 214 10.09 -1.40 -17.85
CA SER A 214 9.12 -0.36 -18.19
C SER A 214 7.97 -0.30 -17.19
N PHE A 215 7.48 -1.45 -16.72
CA PHE A 215 6.45 -1.50 -15.68
C PHE A 215 6.96 -1.01 -14.33
N THR A 216 8.19 -1.40 -13.96
CA THR A 216 8.83 -0.91 -12.73
C THR A 216 9.00 0.62 -12.75
N LEU A 217 9.50 1.15 -13.87
CA LEU A 217 9.70 2.59 -14.08
C LEU A 217 8.38 3.36 -14.05
N ALA A 218 7.31 2.83 -14.65
CA ALA A 218 5.99 3.44 -14.59
C ALA A 218 5.48 3.57 -13.15
N ASN A 219 5.63 2.51 -12.33
CA ASN A 219 5.25 2.54 -10.92
C ASN A 219 6.08 3.54 -10.10
N LEU A 220 7.40 3.57 -10.32
CA LEU A 220 8.27 4.57 -9.69
C LEU A 220 7.89 5.99 -10.13
N GLY A 221 7.55 6.19 -11.40
CA GLY A 221 7.05 7.45 -11.93
C GLY A 221 5.79 7.92 -11.20
N ILE A 222 4.84 7.03 -10.92
CA ILE A 222 3.64 7.33 -10.13
C ILE A 222 4.03 7.76 -8.71
N ALA A 223 4.95 7.05 -8.05
CA ALA A 223 5.42 7.43 -6.71
C ALA A 223 6.07 8.83 -6.72
N VAL A 224 6.92 9.10 -7.71
CA VAL A 224 7.58 10.41 -7.89
C VAL A 224 6.56 11.51 -8.14
N LEU A 225 5.56 11.29 -8.99
CA LEU A 225 4.50 12.27 -9.24
C LEU A 225 3.74 12.63 -7.95
N ILE A 226 3.37 11.62 -7.16
CA ILE A 226 2.71 11.85 -5.86
C ILE A 226 3.66 12.62 -4.92
N ALA A 227 4.95 12.26 -4.88
CA ALA A 227 5.93 12.96 -4.06
C ALA A 227 6.12 14.42 -4.46
N ILE A 228 6.14 14.73 -5.77
CA ILE A 228 6.22 16.11 -6.29
C ILE A 228 5.00 16.91 -5.83
N ILE A 229 3.79 16.33 -5.92
CA ILE A 229 2.57 16.97 -5.43
C ILE A 229 2.70 17.28 -3.94
N VAL A 230 3.20 16.33 -3.14
CA VAL A 230 3.41 16.53 -1.70
C VAL A 230 4.41 17.67 -1.42
N ILE A 231 5.54 17.70 -2.12
CA ILE A 231 6.56 18.74 -1.97
C ILE A 231 6.00 20.12 -2.32
N PHE A 232 5.24 20.21 -3.42
CA PHE A 232 4.61 21.46 -3.84
C PHE A 232 3.59 21.97 -2.82
N LEU A 233 2.88 21.07 -2.14
CA LEU A 233 1.90 21.42 -1.12
C LEU A 233 2.53 21.74 0.25
N LEU A 234 3.77 21.31 0.50
CA LEU A 234 4.44 21.45 1.80
C LEU A 234 4.40 22.87 2.41
N PRO A 235 4.54 23.98 1.65
CA PRO A 235 4.45 25.33 2.21
C PRO A 235 3.10 25.65 2.87
N ARG A 236 2.03 24.92 2.53
CA ARG A 236 0.70 25.10 3.12
C ARG A 236 0.54 24.41 4.49
N LEU A 237 1.54 23.64 4.95
CA LEU A 237 1.49 22.95 6.25
C LEU A 237 1.84 23.92 7.40
N THR A 238 0.94 24.86 7.69
CA THR A 238 1.09 25.79 8.81
C THR A 238 0.28 25.34 10.02
N ARG A 239 0.76 25.67 11.23
CA ARG A 239 0.06 25.34 12.49
C ARG A 239 -1.37 25.89 12.49
N GLU A 240 -1.52 27.14 12.07
CA GLU A 240 -2.81 27.85 11.97
C GLU A 240 -3.81 27.09 11.11
N ARG A 241 -3.40 26.67 9.91
CA ARG A 241 -4.29 25.96 8.98
C ARG A 241 -4.71 24.60 9.54
N ILE A 242 -3.84 23.90 10.27
CA ILE A 242 -4.19 22.63 10.91
C ILE A 242 -5.25 22.83 12.00
N VAL A 243 -5.09 23.85 12.85
CA VAL A 243 -6.03 24.14 13.93
C VAL A 243 -7.39 24.64 13.40
N LEU A 244 -7.38 25.45 12.35
CA LEU A 244 -8.59 26.04 11.77
C LEU A 244 -9.38 25.08 10.88
N SER A 245 -8.82 23.94 10.47
CA SER A 245 -9.41 23.01 9.49
C SER A 245 -10.34 21.96 10.10
N ARG A 246 -11.13 22.30 11.12
CA ARG A 246 -12.06 21.36 11.77
C ARG A 246 -13.04 20.69 10.80
#